data_AF-A0A2S3QPH4-F1
#
_entry.id   AF-A0A2S3QPH4-F1
#
_cell.length_a   1.000
_cell.length_b   1.000
_cell.length_c   1.000
_cell.angle_alpha   90.00
_cell.angle_beta   90.00
_cell.angle_gamma   90.00
#
_symmetry.space_group_name_H-M   'P 1'
#
loop_
_entity.id
_entity.type
_entity.pdbx_description
1 polymer ?
#
loop_
_entity_poly.entity_id
_entity_poly.type
_entity_poly.pdbx_seq_one_letter_code
_entity_poly.pdbx_strand_id
1 'polypeptide(L)'
;MNVNEEEINKLLSPFSFQDVLRGLDLNAREIEEAEKDKLLGKVDGYLSSNRGDYLIEIKKYHDLRYASVLPSMFESFASRRFLRHDSRSKRVDLPILLIARVKKLSDSFLDNALKFFDRYESREFNWILIDDSGKLAGNFEGHILERSIHKELNRKIELHKKEYKQKLSFSPIQQWLLKCLLLNGLSERLWPFEFQRKIHDYKILSKFSGVSESSCFNFAKLLQEQEYLYIDGHEYQFRDLKKLFDMWEMNYSSSRKEEVYLSPIRPMISLEEWREEAFHYFHKVSHQIEKKLAVIMSGHLACRELDLSWSNNKSVIFHAKKDQEDILERFIKKMKLRISDSSEDGIKLILHKNEFPVVQVARERRELNIADPIQLLLDVQYSGGRGREQADYIYERVLEKHFRRMGWKN
;
A
#
# COMPACT_ATOMS: atom_id res chain seq x y z
N MET A 1 5.75 -42.50 -20.99
CA MET A 1 6.50 -41.31 -20.55
C MET A 1 5.45 -40.29 -20.21
N ASN A 2 5.21 -40.19 -18.91
CA ASN A 2 4.12 -39.48 -18.26
C ASN A 2 4.38 -37.99 -18.45
N VAL A 3 3.55 -37.30 -19.23
CA VAL A 3 3.57 -35.84 -19.18
C VAL A 3 2.77 -35.45 -17.94
N ASN A 4 3.48 -35.41 -16.82
CA ASN A 4 2.95 -34.92 -15.55
C ASN A 4 2.72 -33.40 -15.68
N GLU A 5 1.72 -32.86 -14.98
CA GLU A 5 1.47 -31.41 -14.84
C GLU A 5 2.76 -30.64 -14.50
N GLU A 6 3.69 -31.30 -13.82
CA GLU A 6 5.03 -30.79 -13.52
C GLU A 6 5.90 -30.47 -14.77
N GLU A 7 5.86 -31.27 -15.84
CA GLU A 7 6.60 -31.01 -17.08
C GLU A 7 5.99 -29.86 -17.87
N ILE A 8 4.66 -29.84 -17.93
CA ILE A 8 3.90 -28.72 -18.52
C ILE A 8 4.25 -27.40 -17.78
N ASN A 9 4.25 -27.43 -16.45
CA ASN A 9 4.60 -26.26 -15.64
C ASN A 9 6.06 -25.84 -15.83
N LYS A 10 7.00 -26.78 -16.08
CA LYS A 10 8.39 -26.45 -16.43
C LYS A 10 8.50 -25.70 -17.76
N LEU A 11 7.69 -26.05 -18.75
CA LEU A 11 7.65 -25.35 -20.04
C LEU A 11 7.09 -23.91 -19.90
N LEU A 12 6.09 -23.75 -19.03
CA LEU A 12 5.37 -22.48 -18.83
C LEU A 12 5.99 -21.57 -17.75
N SER A 13 6.93 -22.07 -16.93
CA SER A 13 7.58 -21.32 -15.84
C SER A 13 8.07 -19.93 -16.27
N PRO A 14 7.63 -18.82 -15.66
CA PRO A 14 7.23 -18.76 -14.25
C PRO A 14 5.75 -19.04 -13.98
N PHE A 15 4.93 -19.27 -15.02
CA PHE A 15 3.49 -19.46 -14.86
C PHE A 15 3.13 -20.94 -14.80
N SER A 16 2.13 -21.29 -13.98
CA SER A 16 1.54 -22.62 -14.02
C SER A 16 0.54 -22.72 -15.17
N PHE A 17 0.28 -23.94 -15.62
CA PHE A 17 -0.76 -24.21 -16.61
C PHE A 17 -2.14 -23.72 -16.18
N GLN A 18 -2.44 -23.85 -14.89
CA GLN A 18 -3.67 -23.32 -14.30
C GLN A 18 -3.76 -21.79 -14.41
N ASP A 19 -2.63 -21.07 -14.30
CA ASP A 19 -2.62 -19.61 -14.49
C ASP A 19 -2.90 -19.22 -15.93
N VAL A 20 -2.42 -20.03 -16.88
CA VAL A 20 -2.72 -19.87 -18.31
C VAL A 20 -4.20 -20.12 -18.59
N LEU A 21 -4.76 -21.24 -18.12
CA LEU A 21 -6.17 -21.57 -18.31
C LEU A 21 -7.11 -20.53 -17.71
N ARG A 22 -6.76 -20.03 -16.51
CA ARG A 22 -7.48 -18.92 -15.87
C ARG A 22 -7.48 -17.68 -16.77
N GLY A 23 -6.32 -17.33 -17.33
CA GLY A 23 -6.15 -16.24 -18.30
C GLY A 23 -7.03 -16.32 -19.55
N LEU A 24 -7.65 -17.47 -19.81
CA LEU A 24 -8.48 -17.76 -20.98
C LEU A 24 -9.97 -17.90 -20.62
N ASP A 25 -10.37 -17.68 -19.37
CA ASP A 25 -11.69 -18.05 -18.83
C ASP A 25 -12.06 -19.53 -19.05
N LEU A 26 -11.07 -20.42 -19.04
CA LEU A 26 -11.27 -21.87 -19.12
C LEU A 26 -11.15 -22.48 -17.72
N ASN A 27 -12.18 -23.19 -17.29
CA ASN A 27 -12.11 -24.04 -16.10
C ASN A 27 -11.87 -25.49 -16.56
N ALA A 28 -10.65 -26.01 -16.36
CA ALA A 28 -10.39 -27.43 -16.55
C ALA A 28 -11.13 -28.23 -15.47
N ARG A 29 -11.87 -29.26 -15.87
CA ARG A 29 -12.45 -30.21 -14.91
C ARG A 29 -11.41 -31.25 -14.48
N GLU A 30 -10.71 -31.86 -15.43
CA GLU A 30 -9.63 -32.83 -15.22
C GLU A 30 -8.63 -32.76 -16.40
N ILE A 31 -7.34 -32.97 -16.13
CA ILE A 31 -6.31 -33.24 -17.16
C ILE A 31 -6.08 -34.74 -17.12
N GLU A 32 -6.69 -35.47 -18.05
CA GLU A 32 -6.39 -36.89 -18.21
C GLU A 32 -5.17 -37.06 -19.10
N GLU A 33 -4.39 -38.13 -18.86
CA GLU A 33 -3.33 -38.53 -19.78
C GLU A 33 -3.95 -38.75 -21.17
N ALA A 34 -3.54 -37.92 -22.14
CA ALA A 34 -3.74 -38.30 -23.52
C ALA A 34 -2.85 -39.51 -23.74
N GLU A 35 -3.43 -40.70 -23.90
CA GLU A 35 -2.70 -41.85 -24.41
C GLU A 35 -1.88 -41.34 -25.60
N LYS A 36 -0.58 -41.64 -25.62
CA LYS A 36 0.28 -41.46 -26.80
C LYS A 36 -0.27 -42.37 -27.90
N ASP A 37 -1.40 -41.98 -28.46
CA ASP A 37 -1.92 -42.59 -29.65
C ASP A 37 -0.86 -42.27 -30.69
N LYS A 38 -0.22 -43.30 -31.25
CA LYS A 38 0.90 -43.14 -32.19
C LYS A 38 0.49 -42.27 -33.40
N LEU A 39 -0.81 -42.12 -33.62
CA LEU A 39 -1.44 -41.28 -34.64
C LEU A 39 -1.51 -39.80 -34.29
N LEU A 40 -1.45 -39.38 -33.01
CA LEU A 40 -1.80 -38.02 -32.59
C LEU A 40 -0.65 -36.99 -32.56
N GLY A 41 0.60 -37.40 -32.82
CA GLY A 41 1.74 -36.48 -32.73
C GLY A 41 1.92 -35.89 -31.31
N LYS A 42 2.79 -34.88 -31.16
CA LYS A 42 3.18 -34.27 -29.87
C LYS A 42 2.00 -33.53 -29.19
N VAL A 43 1.05 -34.25 -28.60
CA VAL A 43 0.09 -33.71 -27.63
C VAL A 43 0.75 -33.69 -26.26
N ASP A 44 0.66 -32.55 -25.57
CA ASP A 44 1.17 -32.40 -24.21
C ASP A 44 0.06 -32.64 -23.17
N GLY A 45 -1.22 -32.52 -23.54
CA GLY A 45 -2.33 -32.90 -22.65
C GLY A 45 -3.72 -32.84 -23.27
N TYR A 46 -4.72 -33.24 -22.49
CA TYR A 46 -6.14 -33.12 -22.80
C TYR A 46 -6.81 -32.15 -21.82
N LEU A 47 -7.71 -31.31 -22.31
CA LEU A 47 -8.47 -30.34 -21.52
C LEU A 47 -9.95 -30.49 -21.79
N SER A 48 -10.69 -30.94 -20.77
CA SER A 48 -12.13 -30.78 -20.73
C SER A 48 -12.50 -29.48 -20.03
N SER A 49 -13.20 -28.60 -20.75
CA SER A 49 -13.63 -27.30 -20.25
C SER A 49 -15.14 -27.12 -20.37
N ASN A 50 -15.67 -26.08 -19.74
CA ASN A 50 -17.06 -25.65 -19.93
C ASN A 50 -17.40 -25.24 -21.38
N ARG A 51 -16.39 -25.01 -22.24
CA ARG A 51 -16.56 -24.66 -23.66
C ARG A 51 -16.33 -25.83 -24.61
N GLY A 52 -16.05 -27.03 -24.07
CA GLY A 52 -15.77 -28.22 -24.85
C GLY A 52 -14.41 -28.83 -24.53
N ASP A 53 -14.08 -29.87 -25.29
CA ASP A 53 -12.89 -30.68 -25.10
C ASP A 53 -11.81 -30.31 -26.13
N TYR A 54 -10.58 -30.17 -25.66
CA TYR A 54 -9.44 -29.68 -26.43
C TYR A 54 -8.21 -30.58 -26.26
N LEU A 55 -7.46 -30.74 -27.35
CA LEU A 55 -6.09 -31.26 -27.28
C LEU A 55 -5.14 -30.08 -27.08
N ILE A 56 -4.19 -30.21 -26.16
CA ILE A 56 -3.24 -29.15 -25.83
C ILE A 56 -1.87 -29.49 -26.37
N GLU A 57 -1.25 -28.50 -27.00
CA GLU A 57 0.16 -28.54 -27.40
C GLU A 57 0.86 -27.29 -26.86
N ILE A 58 2.00 -27.47 -26.22
CA ILE A 58 2.76 -26.42 -25.55
C ILE A 58 4.13 -26.33 -26.20
N LYS A 59 4.46 -25.13 -26.67
CA LYS A 59 5.76 -24.84 -27.29
C LYS A 59 6.46 -23.74 -26.54
N LYS A 60 7.77 -23.90 -26.37
CA LYS A 60 8.64 -22.86 -25.86
C LYS A 60 9.59 -22.40 -26.96
N TYR A 61 9.50 -21.13 -27.33
CA TYR A 61 10.36 -20.53 -28.34
C TYR A 61 11.39 -19.63 -27.66
N HIS A 62 12.67 -19.88 -27.96
CA HIS A 62 13.78 -19.06 -27.47
C HIS A 62 14.09 -17.88 -28.40
N ASP A 63 13.68 -17.95 -29.68
CA ASP A 63 13.85 -16.86 -30.66
C ASP A 63 12.71 -15.84 -30.53
N LEU A 64 13.05 -14.56 -30.69
CA LEU A 64 12.12 -13.42 -30.64
C LEU A 64 11.51 -13.10 -32.02
N ARG A 65 12.03 -13.69 -33.10
CA ARG A 65 11.62 -13.36 -34.47
C ARG A 65 10.35 -14.11 -34.86
N TYR A 66 9.30 -13.36 -35.22
CA TYR A 66 8.03 -13.94 -35.66
C TYR A 66 8.17 -14.87 -36.87
N ALA A 67 9.17 -14.63 -37.74
CA ALA A 67 9.46 -15.43 -38.93
C ALA A 67 9.86 -16.89 -38.62
N SER A 68 10.32 -17.20 -37.39
CA SER A 68 10.60 -18.57 -36.97
C SER A 68 9.47 -19.16 -36.12
N VAL A 69 8.77 -18.33 -35.34
CA VAL A 69 7.73 -18.79 -34.41
C VAL A 69 6.45 -19.15 -35.14
N LEU A 70 5.94 -18.27 -36.02
CA LEU A 70 4.62 -18.45 -36.64
C LEU A 70 4.57 -19.64 -37.62
N PRO A 71 5.57 -19.87 -38.49
CA PRO A 71 5.58 -21.07 -39.34
C PRO A 71 5.63 -22.36 -38.53
N SER A 72 6.42 -22.39 -37.45
CA SER A 72 6.49 -23.57 -36.56
C SER A 72 5.16 -23.85 -35.86
N MET A 73 4.45 -22.80 -35.42
CA MET A 73 3.11 -22.94 -34.86
C MET A 73 2.12 -23.49 -35.89
N PHE A 74 2.23 -23.07 -37.15
CA PHE A 74 1.38 -23.53 -38.24
C PHE A 74 1.64 -25.00 -38.61
N GLU A 75 2.89 -25.46 -38.61
CA GLU A 75 3.24 -26.86 -38.87
C GLU A 75 2.58 -27.82 -37.88
N SER A 76 2.53 -27.45 -36.59
CA SER A 76 1.82 -28.22 -35.55
C SER A 76 0.34 -28.40 -35.88
N PHE A 77 -0.30 -27.42 -36.53
CA PHE A 77 -1.69 -27.52 -36.95
C PHE A 77 -1.87 -28.30 -38.26
N ALA A 78 -1.08 -27.94 -39.28
CA ALA A 78 -1.18 -28.52 -40.61
C ALA A 78 -1.01 -30.04 -40.55
N SER A 79 -0.01 -30.52 -39.81
CA SER A 79 0.23 -31.95 -39.61
C SER A 79 -0.98 -32.72 -39.07
N ARG A 80 -1.87 -32.08 -38.30
CA ARG A 80 -3.05 -32.74 -37.71
C ARG A 80 -4.33 -32.61 -38.51
N ARG A 81 -4.47 -31.54 -39.31
CA ARG A 81 -5.55 -31.46 -40.30
C ARG A 81 -5.46 -32.63 -41.28
N PHE A 82 -4.25 -33.04 -41.67
CA PHE A 82 -4.04 -34.25 -42.47
C PHE A 82 -4.45 -35.54 -41.72
N LEU A 83 -4.16 -35.65 -40.42
CA LEU A 83 -4.50 -36.82 -39.60
C LEU A 83 -6.01 -36.98 -39.35
N ARG A 84 -6.78 -35.89 -39.31
CA ARG A 84 -8.25 -35.93 -39.17
C ARG A 84 -8.94 -36.63 -40.35
N HIS A 85 -8.38 -36.53 -41.56
CA HIS A 85 -8.99 -37.15 -42.73
C HIS A 85 -8.82 -38.69 -42.76
N ASP A 86 -7.85 -39.24 -42.02
CA ASP A 86 -7.53 -40.68 -42.02
C ASP A 86 -8.00 -41.44 -40.75
N SER A 87 -8.55 -40.76 -39.75
CA SER A 87 -8.89 -41.35 -38.45
C SER A 87 -10.40 -41.59 -38.27
N ARG A 88 -10.77 -42.76 -37.70
CA ARG A 88 -12.13 -43.05 -37.19
C ARG A 88 -12.28 -42.79 -35.68
N SER A 89 -11.23 -42.32 -35.02
CA SER A 89 -11.23 -42.10 -33.56
C SER A 89 -11.78 -40.71 -33.23
N LYS A 90 -12.84 -40.66 -32.41
CA LYS A 90 -13.44 -39.40 -31.90
C LYS A 90 -12.44 -38.49 -31.19
N ARG A 91 -11.35 -39.03 -30.63
CA ARG A 91 -10.30 -38.24 -29.95
C ARG A 91 -9.42 -37.44 -30.93
N VAL A 92 -9.31 -37.88 -32.19
CA VAL A 92 -8.51 -37.19 -33.23
C VAL A 92 -9.24 -35.99 -33.83
N ASP A 93 -10.57 -35.95 -33.70
CA ASP A 93 -11.41 -34.87 -34.23
C ASP A 93 -11.52 -33.65 -33.31
N LEU A 94 -10.94 -33.70 -32.10
CA LEU A 94 -11.01 -32.60 -31.14
C LEU A 94 -10.20 -31.37 -31.60
N PRO A 95 -10.68 -30.14 -31.33
CA PRO A 95 -9.94 -28.92 -31.60
C PRO A 95 -8.62 -28.87 -30.81
N ILE A 96 -7.58 -28.29 -31.42
CA ILE A 96 -6.27 -28.12 -30.78
C ILE A 96 -6.18 -26.71 -30.22
N LEU A 97 -5.68 -26.61 -28.99
CA LEU A 97 -5.26 -25.38 -28.36
C LEU A 97 -3.72 -25.34 -28.29
N LEU A 98 -3.11 -24.49 -29.11
CA LEU A 98 -1.66 -24.30 -29.10
C LEU A 98 -1.28 -23.17 -28.14
N ILE A 99 -0.44 -23.48 -27.14
CA ILE A 99 0.08 -22.51 -26.18
C ILE A 99 1.57 -22.33 -26.43
N ALA A 100 1.94 -21.18 -26.98
CA ALA A 100 3.31 -20.85 -27.33
C ALA A 100 3.87 -19.79 -26.38
N ARG A 101 4.92 -20.15 -25.66
CA ARG A 101 5.69 -19.21 -24.85
C ARG A 101 6.77 -18.53 -25.69
N VAL A 102 6.80 -17.21 -25.63
CA VAL A 102 7.81 -16.34 -26.24
C VAL A 102 8.45 -15.45 -25.17
N LYS A 103 9.56 -14.79 -25.47
CA LYS A 103 10.25 -13.94 -24.48
C LYS A 103 9.58 -12.58 -24.28
N LYS A 104 8.99 -11.98 -25.32
CA LYS A 104 8.28 -10.69 -25.23
C LYS A 104 7.21 -10.57 -26.31
N LEU A 105 6.00 -10.16 -25.94
CA LEU A 105 4.93 -9.86 -26.88
C LEU A 105 4.87 -8.35 -27.16
N SER A 106 5.34 -7.94 -28.35
CA SER A 106 5.12 -6.60 -28.86
C SER A 106 3.84 -6.52 -29.67
N ASP A 107 3.26 -5.33 -29.79
CA ASP A 107 2.04 -5.11 -30.58
C ASP A 107 2.29 -5.45 -32.06
N SER A 108 3.49 -5.16 -32.56
CA SER A 108 3.94 -5.58 -33.91
C SER A 108 3.97 -7.11 -34.07
N PHE A 109 4.31 -7.88 -33.04
CA PHE A 109 4.27 -9.34 -33.10
C PHE A 109 2.82 -9.82 -33.21
N LEU A 110 1.93 -9.23 -32.40
CA LEU A 110 0.51 -9.55 -32.37
C LEU A 110 -0.15 -9.29 -33.72
N ASP A 111 0.09 -8.11 -34.30
CA ASP A 111 -0.41 -7.76 -35.63
C ASP A 111 0.08 -8.72 -36.72
N ASN A 112 1.34 -9.12 -36.65
CA ASN A 112 1.91 -10.07 -37.61
C ASN A 112 1.35 -11.49 -37.42
N ALA A 113 1.11 -11.92 -36.18
CA ALA A 113 0.49 -13.21 -35.88
C ALA A 113 -0.95 -13.28 -36.41
N LEU A 114 -1.75 -12.24 -36.16
CA LEU A 114 -3.12 -12.13 -36.66
C LEU A 114 -3.14 -12.14 -38.20
N LYS A 115 -2.33 -11.32 -38.86
CA LYS A 115 -2.21 -11.29 -40.32
C LYS A 115 -1.74 -12.62 -40.90
N PHE A 116 -0.84 -13.31 -40.22
CA PHE A 116 -0.33 -14.60 -40.66
C PHE A 116 -1.43 -15.65 -40.62
N PHE A 117 -2.15 -15.81 -39.50
CA PHE A 117 -3.19 -16.85 -39.39
C PHE A 117 -4.47 -16.53 -40.18
N ASP A 118 -4.79 -15.25 -40.38
CA ASP A 118 -5.89 -14.82 -41.23
C ASP A 118 -5.65 -15.22 -42.70
N ARG A 119 -4.40 -15.11 -43.21
CA ARG A 119 -4.03 -15.55 -44.57
C ARG A 119 -4.25 -17.04 -44.84
N TYR A 120 -4.21 -17.88 -43.80
CA TYR A 120 -4.41 -19.33 -43.95
C TYR A 120 -5.87 -19.75 -43.69
N GLU A 121 -6.81 -18.79 -43.65
CA GLU A 121 -8.27 -18.98 -43.53
C GLU A 121 -8.72 -19.89 -42.37
N SER A 122 -7.87 -20.05 -41.36
CA SER A 122 -8.12 -20.98 -40.25
C SER A 122 -8.69 -20.25 -39.04
N ARG A 123 -9.97 -19.82 -39.12
CA ARG A 123 -10.70 -19.35 -37.93
C ARG A 123 -10.84 -20.42 -36.84
N GLU A 124 -10.62 -21.68 -37.22
CA GLU A 124 -10.58 -22.85 -36.35
C GLU A 124 -9.26 -22.99 -35.56
N PHE A 125 -8.25 -22.14 -35.84
CA PHE A 125 -6.96 -22.23 -35.19
C PHE A 125 -6.98 -21.54 -33.83
N ASN A 126 -7.08 -22.34 -32.76
CA ASN A 126 -6.99 -21.84 -31.40
C ASN A 126 -5.52 -21.78 -30.98
N TRP A 127 -5.01 -20.58 -30.75
CA TRP A 127 -3.64 -20.34 -30.34
C TRP A 127 -3.54 -19.22 -29.34
N ILE A 128 -2.57 -19.36 -28.43
CA ILE A 128 -2.26 -18.40 -27.39
C ILE A 128 -0.76 -18.23 -27.33
N LEU A 129 -0.33 -16.98 -27.37
CA LEU A 129 1.01 -16.56 -27.05
C LEU A 129 1.05 -16.05 -25.61
N ILE A 130 2.12 -16.44 -24.91
CA ILE A 130 2.39 -15.98 -23.55
C ILE A 130 3.82 -15.46 -23.53
N ASP A 131 4.01 -14.25 -23.00
CA ASP A 131 5.37 -13.77 -22.74
C ASP A 131 5.82 -13.95 -21.29
N ASP A 132 7.12 -13.75 -21.04
CA ASP A 132 7.71 -13.87 -19.71
C ASP A 132 7.14 -12.86 -18.70
N SER A 133 6.45 -11.80 -19.16
CA SER A 133 5.76 -10.84 -18.29
C SER A 133 4.32 -11.23 -17.96
N GLY A 134 3.82 -12.32 -18.56
CA GLY A 134 2.44 -12.78 -18.39
C GLY A 134 1.44 -12.04 -19.26
N LYS A 135 1.87 -11.32 -20.32
CA LYS A 135 0.96 -10.85 -21.38
C LYS A 135 0.49 -12.06 -22.18
N LEU A 136 -0.81 -12.12 -22.45
CA LEU A 136 -1.47 -13.14 -23.25
C LEU A 136 -2.06 -12.51 -24.50
N ALA A 137 -1.84 -13.15 -25.64
CA ALA A 137 -2.41 -12.74 -26.91
C ALA A 137 -2.78 -13.96 -27.75
N GLY A 138 -3.94 -14.00 -28.38
CA GLY A 138 -4.35 -15.21 -29.08
C GLY A 138 -5.61 -15.09 -29.90
N ASN A 139 -5.91 -16.17 -30.61
CA ASN A 139 -7.24 -16.44 -31.14
C ASN A 139 -7.78 -17.68 -30.42
N PHE A 140 -8.96 -17.58 -29.84
CA PHE A 140 -9.67 -18.71 -29.27
C PHE A 140 -11.13 -18.66 -29.71
N GLU A 141 -11.59 -19.71 -30.39
CA GLU A 141 -12.94 -19.85 -30.93
C GLU A 141 -13.34 -18.68 -31.86
N GLY A 142 -12.38 -18.11 -32.59
CA GLY A 142 -12.60 -16.96 -33.48
C GLY A 142 -12.59 -15.60 -32.78
N HIS A 143 -12.32 -15.55 -31.48
CA HIS A 143 -12.18 -14.30 -30.72
C HIS A 143 -10.72 -13.96 -30.48
N ILE A 144 -10.36 -12.70 -30.78
CA ILE A 144 -9.04 -12.16 -30.44
C ILE A 144 -9.00 -11.93 -28.93
N LEU A 145 -8.11 -12.65 -28.26
CA LEU A 145 -7.80 -12.49 -26.85
C LEU A 145 -6.58 -11.59 -26.72
N GLU A 146 -6.69 -10.46 -26.04
CA GLU A 146 -5.54 -9.73 -25.52
C GLU A 146 -5.75 -9.51 -24.02
N ARG A 147 -4.96 -10.21 -23.20
CA ARG A 147 -5.12 -10.25 -21.74
C ARG A 147 -3.75 -10.22 -21.06
N SER A 148 -3.76 -10.13 -19.75
CA SER A 148 -2.55 -10.34 -18.93
C SER A 148 -2.94 -11.24 -17.77
N ILE A 149 -2.15 -12.28 -17.51
CA ILE A 149 -2.30 -13.19 -16.36
C ILE A 149 -2.32 -12.38 -15.05
N HIS A 150 -1.64 -11.24 -15.01
CA HIS A 150 -1.64 -10.31 -13.87
C HIS A 150 -2.92 -9.46 -13.74
N LYS A 151 -3.77 -9.36 -14.77
CA LYS A 151 -5.04 -8.59 -14.74
C LYS A 151 -6.24 -9.40 -14.22
N GLU A 152 -6.25 -10.73 -14.30
CA GLU A 152 -7.40 -11.55 -13.86
C GLU A 152 -7.34 -12.03 -12.41
N LEU A 153 -6.15 -12.14 -11.82
CA LEU A 153 -6.02 -12.27 -10.37
C LEU A 153 -6.70 -11.08 -9.65
N ASN A 154 -6.67 -9.89 -10.26
CA ASN A 154 -7.28 -8.68 -9.74
C ASN A 154 -8.82 -8.67 -9.84
N ARG A 155 -9.42 -9.39 -10.79
CA ARG A 155 -10.87 -9.35 -11.04
C ARG A 155 -11.68 -10.25 -10.09
N LYS A 156 -11.11 -11.37 -9.61
CA LYS A 156 -11.69 -12.15 -8.50
C LYS A 156 -11.38 -11.55 -7.13
N ILE A 157 -10.25 -10.85 -6.98
CA ILE A 157 -10.01 -9.99 -5.82
C ILE A 157 -11.08 -8.88 -5.74
N GLU A 158 -11.58 -8.32 -6.84
CA GLU A 158 -12.68 -7.34 -6.81
C GLU A 158 -14.02 -7.89 -6.30
N LEU A 159 -14.33 -9.16 -6.57
CA LEU A 159 -15.55 -9.80 -6.08
C LEU A 159 -15.44 -10.24 -4.61
N HIS A 160 -14.24 -10.60 -4.13
CA HIS A 160 -13.97 -10.81 -2.69
C HIS A 160 -13.59 -9.53 -1.92
N LYS A 161 -13.28 -8.42 -2.61
CA LYS A 161 -13.06 -7.08 -2.02
C LYS A 161 -14.35 -6.45 -1.49
N LYS A 162 -15.52 -7.03 -1.75
CA LYS A 162 -16.75 -6.59 -1.09
C LYS A 162 -16.81 -6.98 0.39
N GLU A 163 -15.99 -7.91 0.87
CA GLU A 163 -16.10 -8.33 2.29
C GLU A 163 -14.98 -7.88 3.22
N TYR A 164 -13.72 -7.66 2.80
CA TYR A 164 -12.75 -6.97 3.67
C TYR A 164 -11.68 -6.21 2.85
N LYS A 165 -12.01 -5.02 2.31
CA LYS A 165 -10.96 -4.01 2.05
C LYS A 165 -10.36 -3.65 3.41
N GLN A 166 -9.14 -4.08 3.70
CA GLN A 166 -8.42 -3.62 4.88
C GLN A 166 -8.34 -2.09 4.77
N LYS A 167 -9.10 -1.37 5.60
CA LYS A 167 -9.08 0.09 5.63
C LYS A 167 -7.84 0.54 6.40
N LEU A 168 -7.38 1.77 6.14
CA LEU A 168 -6.43 2.42 7.04
C LEU A 168 -6.99 2.39 8.45
N SER A 169 -6.33 1.66 9.34
CA SER A 169 -6.71 1.57 10.75
C SER A 169 -6.11 2.73 11.56
N PHE A 170 -5.26 3.54 10.92
CA PHE A 170 -4.38 4.51 11.56
C PHE A 170 -3.71 3.87 12.77
N SER A 171 -3.24 2.64 12.58
CA SER A 171 -2.44 2.00 13.62
C SER A 171 -1.25 2.90 13.91
N PRO A 172 -0.67 2.81 15.10
CA PRO A 172 0.37 3.75 15.44
C PRO A 172 1.60 3.72 14.48
N ILE A 173 1.95 2.55 13.90
CA ILE A 173 2.96 2.43 12.81
C ILE A 173 2.51 3.20 11.58
N GLN A 174 1.24 3.05 11.18
CA GLN A 174 0.70 3.74 10.00
C GLN A 174 0.72 5.24 10.20
N GLN A 175 0.38 5.73 11.40
CA GLN A 175 0.47 7.15 11.73
C GLN A 175 1.91 7.65 11.64
N TRP A 176 2.89 6.91 12.19
CA TRP A 176 4.31 7.26 12.06
C TRP A 176 4.77 7.32 10.60
N LEU A 177 4.52 6.27 9.83
CA LEU A 177 4.89 6.22 8.41
C LEU A 177 4.20 7.33 7.61
N LEU A 178 2.95 7.66 7.94
CA LEU A 178 2.24 8.75 7.30
C LEU A 178 2.85 10.11 7.65
N LYS A 179 3.21 10.36 8.92
CA LYS A 179 3.96 11.58 9.30
C LYS A 179 5.28 11.68 8.56
N CYS A 180 6.03 10.58 8.46
CA CYS A 180 7.28 10.53 7.71
C CYS A 180 7.10 10.93 6.24
N LEU A 181 6.04 10.45 5.59
CA LEU A 181 5.74 10.84 4.20
C LEU A 181 5.29 12.30 4.12
N LEU A 182 4.33 12.70 4.96
CA LEU A 182 3.65 14.00 4.89
C LEU A 182 4.50 15.18 5.34
N LEU A 183 5.41 14.99 6.28
CA LEU A 183 6.23 16.07 6.87
C LEU A 183 7.67 16.08 6.35
N ASN A 184 7.98 15.21 5.37
CA ASN A 184 9.30 15.17 4.75
C ASN A 184 9.65 16.51 4.08
N GLY A 185 10.79 17.10 4.48
CA GLY A 185 11.23 18.41 3.97
C GLY A 185 10.45 19.59 4.54
N LEU A 186 9.65 19.40 5.59
CA LEU A 186 9.15 20.50 6.39
C LEU A 186 10.33 21.17 7.11
N SER A 187 10.22 22.46 7.40
CA SER A 187 11.26 23.20 8.14
C SER A 187 11.63 22.46 9.42
N GLU A 188 12.92 22.37 9.69
CA GLU A 188 13.46 21.87 10.96
C GLU A 188 12.77 22.50 12.16
N ARG A 189 12.30 23.76 12.02
CA ARG A 189 11.56 24.47 13.05
C ARG A 189 10.34 23.68 13.58
N LEU A 190 9.70 22.90 12.72
CA LEU A 190 8.43 22.22 12.96
C LEU A 190 8.55 20.69 12.89
N TRP A 191 9.62 20.17 12.31
CA TRP A 191 9.86 18.74 12.17
C TRP A 191 11.35 18.47 12.39
N PRO A 192 11.75 17.71 13.42
CA PRO A 192 13.15 17.65 13.87
C PRO A 192 14.07 16.82 12.97
N PHE A 193 13.54 16.16 11.93
CA PHE A 193 14.33 15.31 11.05
C PHE A 193 14.68 16.04 9.76
N GLU A 194 15.96 16.34 9.58
CA GLU A 194 16.50 16.71 8.28
C GLU A 194 16.64 15.46 7.42
N PHE A 195 15.71 15.25 6.50
CA PHE A 195 15.87 14.26 5.45
C PHE A 195 16.11 14.96 4.12
N GLN A 196 17.36 14.91 3.66
CA GLN A 196 17.84 15.65 2.49
C GLN A 196 17.30 15.11 1.14
N ARG A 197 16.53 14.01 1.14
CA ARG A 197 16.03 13.37 -0.09
C ARG A 197 14.51 13.26 -0.05
N LYS A 198 13.85 13.48 -1.20
CA LYS A 198 12.43 13.15 -1.32
C LYS A 198 12.22 11.64 -1.11
N ILE A 199 11.29 11.27 -0.25
CA ILE A 199 10.84 9.88 -0.09
C ILE A 199 9.96 9.52 -1.27
N HIS A 200 10.47 8.67 -2.15
CA HIS A 200 9.83 8.34 -3.41
C HIS A 200 9.63 6.83 -3.62
N ASP A 201 10.13 6.01 -2.70
CA ASP A 201 9.86 4.59 -2.64
C ASP A 201 9.77 4.11 -1.18
N TYR A 202 9.35 2.86 -1.00
CA TYR A 202 9.21 2.25 0.33
C TYR A 202 10.55 1.91 1.00
N LYS A 203 11.65 1.78 0.24
CA LYS A 203 12.98 1.46 0.78
C LYS A 203 13.58 2.68 1.46
N ILE A 204 13.43 3.84 0.86
CA ILE A 204 13.79 5.14 1.44
C ILE A 204 12.91 5.42 2.65
N LEU A 205 11.60 5.16 2.56
CA LEU A 205 10.71 5.26 3.71
C LEU A 205 11.16 4.35 4.87
N SER A 206 11.54 3.11 4.57
CA SER A 206 12.07 2.17 5.58
C SER A 206 13.34 2.71 6.23
N LYS A 207 14.31 3.17 5.43
CA LYS A 207 15.56 3.76 5.92
C LYS A 207 15.31 4.99 6.80
N PHE A 208 14.37 5.85 6.40
CA PHE A 208 14.05 7.08 7.12
C PHE A 208 13.27 6.82 8.41
N SER A 209 12.28 5.94 8.36
CA SER A 209 11.38 5.66 9.49
C SER A 209 11.93 4.66 10.51
N GLY A 210 12.97 3.89 10.14
CA GLY A 210 13.48 2.77 10.93
C GLY A 210 12.54 1.55 10.97
N VAL A 211 11.44 1.57 10.21
CA VAL A 211 10.48 0.48 10.11
C VAL A 211 10.90 -0.50 9.02
N SER A 212 10.57 -1.79 9.15
CA SER A 212 10.95 -2.81 8.16
C SER A 212 10.43 -2.50 6.75
N GLU A 213 11.22 -2.88 5.72
CA GLU A 213 10.85 -2.69 4.32
C GLU A 213 9.50 -3.32 3.97
N SER A 214 9.21 -4.52 4.50
CA SER A 214 7.94 -5.21 4.28
C SER A 214 6.74 -4.43 4.83
N SER A 215 6.86 -3.83 6.01
CA SER A 215 5.81 -3.00 6.59
C SER A 215 5.62 -1.69 5.81
N CYS A 216 6.71 -1.07 5.38
CA CYS A 216 6.66 0.14 4.55
C CYS A 216 6.05 -0.13 3.18
N PHE A 217 6.40 -1.25 2.54
CA PHE A 217 5.83 -1.71 1.27
C PHE A 217 4.33 -1.95 1.40
N ASN A 218 3.91 -2.71 2.41
CA ASN A 218 2.49 -3.00 2.64
C ASN A 218 1.70 -1.71 2.92
N PHE A 219 2.29 -0.77 3.66
CA PHE A 219 1.66 0.52 3.94
C PHE A 219 1.51 1.40 2.68
N ALA A 220 2.56 1.53 1.87
CA ALA A 220 2.50 2.27 0.61
C ALA A 220 1.49 1.65 -0.36
N LYS A 221 1.49 0.31 -0.48
CA LYS A 221 0.51 -0.43 -1.27
C LYS A 221 -0.92 -0.20 -0.77
N LEU A 222 -1.13 -0.20 0.54
CA LEU A 222 -2.43 0.09 1.14
C LEU A 222 -2.91 1.51 0.79
N LEU A 223 -2.04 2.53 0.88
CA LEU A 223 -2.39 3.89 0.48
C LEU A 223 -2.73 4.00 -1.02
N GLN A 224 -2.04 3.24 -1.88
CA GLN A 224 -2.33 3.16 -3.31
C GLN A 224 -3.66 2.47 -3.60
N GLU A 225 -3.95 1.35 -2.93
CA GLU A 225 -5.22 0.62 -3.07
C GLU A 225 -6.43 1.43 -2.58
N GLN A 226 -6.20 2.40 -1.67
CA GLN A 226 -7.19 3.36 -1.18
C GLN A 226 -7.19 4.68 -1.96
N GLU A 227 -6.40 4.77 -3.04
CA GLU A 227 -6.32 5.93 -3.94
C GLU A 227 -5.82 7.24 -3.30
N TYR A 228 -5.24 7.17 -2.09
CA TYR A 228 -4.62 8.33 -1.42
C TYR A 228 -3.21 8.63 -1.91
N LEU A 229 -2.49 7.59 -2.36
CA LEU A 229 -1.12 7.69 -2.86
C LEU A 229 -1.06 7.19 -4.29
N TYR A 230 -0.37 7.91 -5.18
CA TYR A 230 -0.06 7.47 -6.53
C TYR A 230 1.42 7.71 -6.82
N ILE A 231 1.92 6.96 -7.81
CA ILE A 231 3.27 7.14 -8.34
C ILE A 231 3.12 7.94 -9.63
N ASP A 232 3.71 9.13 -9.67
CA ASP A 232 3.82 9.94 -10.88
C ASP A 232 5.29 9.99 -11.30
N GLY A 233 5.61 9.33 -12.41
CA GLY A 233 6.99 9.04 -12.81
C GLY A 233 7.71 8.21 -11.75
N HIS A 234 8.60 8.86 -10.99
CA HIS A 234 9.36 8.25 -9.91
C HIS A 234 8.99 8.80 -8.53
N GLU A 235 8.03 9.71 -8.40
CA GLU A 235 7.70 10.35 -7.13
C GLU A 235 6.36 9.90 -6.55
N TYR A 236 6.31 9.85 -5.22
CA TYR A 236 5.09 9.70 -4.47
C TYR A 236 4.29 11.00 -4.46
N GLN A 237 3.01 10.87 -4.80
CA GLN A 237 2.08 11.97 -4.87
C GLN A 237 0.81 11.60 -4.11
N PHE A 238 0.33 12.54 -3.28
CA PHE A 238 -0.91 12.35 -2.53
C PHE A 238 -2.09 13.03 -3.24
N ARG A 239 -3.28 12.44 -3.12
CA ARG A 239 -4.58 13.06 -3.46
C ARG A 239 -5.50 13.03 -2.27
N ASP A 240 -6.48 13.93 -2.28
CA ASP A 240 -7.58 13.94 -1.32
C ASP A 240 -7.06 13.92 0.13
N LEU A 241 -6.01 14.71 0.38
CA LEU A 241 -5.35 14.80 1.67
C LEU A 241 -6.35 15.20 2.75
N LYS A 242 -7.32 16.06 2.41
CA LYS A 242 -8.39 16.46 3.33
C LYS A 242 -9.16 15.26 3.86
N LYS A 243 -9.64 14.36 2.98
CA LYS A 243 -10.33 13.14 3.41
C LYS A 243 -9.43 12.20 4.21
N LEU A 244 -8.14 12.12 3.88
CA LEU A 244 -7.18 11.33 4.66
C LEU A 244 -7.05 11.88 6.10
N PHE A 245 -6.99 13.20 6.25
CA PHE A 245 -6.99 13.88 7.55
C PHE A 245 -8.32 13.68 8.29
N ASP A 246 -9.47 13.84 7.62
CA ASP A 246 -10.79 13.60 8.22
C ASP A 246 -10.92 12.16 8.76
N MET A 247 -10.42 11.17 8.00
CA MET A 247 -10.41 9.78 8.45
C MET A 247 -9.46 9.54 9.63
N TRP A 248 -8.28 10.17 9.61
CA TRP A 248 -7.33 10.09 10.72
C TRP A 248 -7.94 10.71 11.98
N GLU A 249 -8.56 11.87 11.84
CA GLU A 249 -9.26 12.58 12.89
C GLU A 249 -10.37 11.73 13.53
N MET A 250 -11.24 11.12 12.72
CA MET A 250 -12.27 10.20 13.20
C MET A 250 -11.70 8.99 13.95
N ASN A 251 -10.57 8.45 13.48
CA ASN A 251 -9.89 7.37 14.18
C ASN A 251 -9.26 7.86 15.49
N TYR A 252 -8.67 9.05 15.48
CA TYR A 252 -8.01 9.64 16.63
C TYR A 252 -9.00 9.96 17.76
N SER A 253 -10.19 10.47 17.44
CA SER A 253 -11.25 10.75 18.40
C SER A 253 -11.92 9.49 18.95
N SER A 254 -12.08 8.44 18.12
CA SER A 254 -12.67 7.17 18.54
C SER A 254 -11.70 6.21 19.22
N SER A 255 -10.39 6.46 19.12
CA SER A 255 -9.37 5.61 19.76
C SER A 255 -9.49 5.67 21.28
N ARG A 256 -9.50 4.50 21.94
CA ARG A 256 -9.50 4.40 23.41
C ARG A 256 -8.16 4.89 23.95
N LYS A 257 -8.10 6.17 24.31
CA LYS A 257 -6.97 6.77 25.02
C LYS A 257 -7.26 6.73 26.50
N GLU A 258 -6.21 6.50 27.27
CA GLU A 258 -6.27 6.68 28.71
C GLU A 258 -5.94 8.14 28.99
N GLU A 259 -6.94 8.86 29.50
CA GLU A 259 -6.91 10.29 29.69
C GLU A 259 -7.05 10.59 31.18
N VAL A 260 -6.12 11.40 31.68
CA VAL A 260 -6.13 11.88 33.06
C VAL A 260 -6.24 13.39 33.01
N TYR A 261 -7.27 13.95 33.64
CA TYR A 261 -7.38 15.39 33.81
C TYR A 261 -6.55 15.82 35.01
N LEU A 262 -5.88 16.96 34.87
CA LEU A 262 -4.97 17.48 35.87
C LEU A 262 -5.37 18.92 36.22
N SER A 263 -5.17 19.30 37.47
CA SER A 263 -5.31 20.69 37.92
C SER A 263 -4.12 21.12 38.76
N PRO A 264 -3.73 22.40 38.75
CA PRO A 264 -2.75 22.91 39.71
C PRO A 264 -3.26 22.74 41.15
N ILE A 265 -2.40 22.25 42.04
CA ILE A 265 -2.68 22.15 43.49
C ILE A 265 -2.93 23.54 44.09
N ARG A 266 -2.29 24.58 43.53
CA ARG A 266 -2.49 25.97 43.91
C ARG A 266 -3.22 26.72 42.77
N PRO A 267 -4.51 27.04 42.92
CA PRO A 267 -5.28 27.74 41.88
C PRO A 267 -4.85 29.20 41.64
N MET A 268 -3.98 29.75 42.50
CA MET A 268 -3.51 31.14 42.45
C MET A 268 -2.25 31.36 41.59
N ILE A 269 -1.64 30.31 41.05
CA ILE A 269 -0.54 30.46 40.10
C ILE A 269 -1.18 30.75 38.74
N SER A 270 -0.86 31.90 38.14
CA SER A 270 -1.33 32.18 36.79
C SER A 270 -0.83 31.10 35.83
N LEU A 271 -1.60 30.79 34.79
CA LEU A 271 -1.21 29.76 33.81
C LEU A 271 0.12 30.10 33.11
N GLU A 272 0.47 31.39 33.04
CA GLU A 272 1.79 31.89 32.64
C GLU A 272 2.92 31.52 33.65
N GLU A 273 2.71 31.72 34.95
CA GLU A 273 3.69 31.34 35.99
C GLU A 273 3.84 29.82 36.11
N TRP A 274 2.74 29.07 36.00
CA TRP A 274 2.79 27.61 35.97
C TRP A 274 3.53 27.11 34.72
N ARG A 275 3.36 27.79 33.58
CA ARG A 275 4.12 27.50 32.36
C ARG A 275 5.61 27.72 32.56
N GLU A 276 6.03 28.80 33.24
CA GLU A 276 7.45 29.03 33.53
C GLU A 276 8.05 27.99 34.48
N GLU A 277 7.28 27.53 35.49
CA GLU A 277 7.68 26.39 36.33
C GLU A 277 7.77 25.08 35.53
N ALA A 278 6.83 24.85 34.59
CA ALA A 278 6.86 23.70 33.67
C ALA A 278 8.10 23.71 32.80
N PHE A 279 8.39 24.87 32.24
CA PHE A 279 9.52 25.14 31.37
C PHE A 279 10.85 24.78 32.04
N HIS A 280 11.09 25.26 33.26
CA HIS A 280 12.31 24.96 34.02
C HIS A 280 12.46 23.47 34.36
N TYR A 281 11.36 22.73 34.51
CA TYR A 281 11.40 21.29 34.76
C TYR A 281 11.81 20.49 33.53
N PHE A 282 11.18 20.76 32.38
CA PHE A 282 11.46 20.06 31.12
C PHE A 282 12.94 20.20 30.74
N HIS A 283 13.50 21.39 30.87
CA HIS A 283 14.92 21.64 30.61
C HIS A 283 15.86 20.87 31.54
N LYS A 284 15.59 20.87 32.86
CA LYS A 284 16.51 20.26 33.83
C LYS A 284 16.55 18.73 33.72
N VAL A 285 15.46 18.11 33.29
CA VAL A 285 15.34 16.65 33.26
C VAL A 285 15.60 16.09 31.86
N SER A 286 15.46 16.87 30.78
CA SER A 286 15.96 16.50 29.45
C SER A 286 17.50 16.36 29.42
N HIS A 287 18.21 17.15 30.23
CA HIS A 287 19.68 17.16 30.29
C HIS A 287 20.31 16.21 31.33
N GLN A 288 19.58 15.79 32.36
CA GLN A 288 20.16 15.00 33.46
C GLN A 288 20.01 13.48 33.33
N ILE A 289 19.28 13.00 32.31
CA ILE A 289 19.05 11.57 32.13
C ILE A 289 19.38 11.22 30.69
N GLU A 290 20.40 10.37 30.46
CA GLU A 290 20.62 9.59 29.23
C GLU A 290 19.43 8.65 28.88
N LYS A 291 18.25 8.91 29.43
CA LYS A 291 16.97 8.32 29.07
C LYS A 291 15.97 9.46 28.95
N LYS A 292 15.72 9.82 27.69
CA LYS A 292 14.57 10.58 27.18
C LYS A 292 13.45 10.70 28.22
N LEU A 293 13.23 11.90 28.75
CA LEU A 293 11.92 12.21 29.30
C LEU A 293 10.88 12.07 28.18
N ALA A 294 10.00 11.07 28.30
CA ALA A 294 8.98 10.77 27.30
C ALA A 294 7.67 11.53 27.55
N VAL A 295 7.73 12.79 28.01
CA VAL A 295 6.55 13.65 28.13
C VAL A 295 6.62 14.74 27.08
N ILE A 296 5.55 14.89 26.30
CA ILE A 296 5.49 15.77 25.13
C ILE A 296 4.31 16.70 25.25
N MET A 297 4.57 17.98 25.02
CA MET A 297 3.56 19.02 25.08
C MET A 297 2.85 19.19 23.73
N SER A 298 1.52 19.29 23.80
CA SER A 298 0.59 19.55 22.71
C SER A 298 -0.53 20.48 23.19
N GLY A 299 -1.56 20.72 22.36
CA GLY A 299 -2.66 21.64 22.64
C GLY A 299 -2.36 23.10 22.25
N HIS A 300 -3.20 24.02 22.73
CA HIS A 300 -3.10 25.43 22.34
C HIS A 300 -1.81 26.11 22.80
N LEU A 301 -1.33 25.74 24.00
CA LEU A 301 -0.10 26.33 24.51
C LEU A 301 1.12 25.90 23.67
N ALA A 302 1.15 24.65 23.23
CA ALA A 302 2.16 24.16 22.30
C ALA A 302 2.10 24.89 20.94
N CYS A 303 0.89 25.14 20.43
CA CYS A 303 0.71 25.95 19.22
C CYS A 303 1.30 27.36 19.40
N ARG A 304 1.07 28.00 20.55
CA ARG A 304 1.64 29.33 20.87
C ARG A 304 3.17 29.30 20.90
N GLU A 305 3.78 28.31 21.56
CA GLU A 305 5.24 28.18 21.59
C GLU A 305 5.83 27.91 20.19
N LEU A 306 5.03 27.37 19.28
CA LEU A 306 5.44 27.21 17.88
C LEU A 306 5.19 28.44 16.99
N ASP A 307 4.62 29.52 17.53
CA ASP A 307 4.04 30.67 16.80
C ASP A 307 2.97 30.24 15.78
N LEU A 308 2.18 29.23 16.14
CA LEU A 308 1.08 28.67 15.37
C LEU A 308 -0.28 28.90 16.06
N SER A 309 -0.41 29.89 16.94
CA SER A 309 -1.65 30.16 17.69
C SER A 309 -2.57 31.14 16.96
N TRP A 310 -3.87 30.84 16.99
CA TRP A 310 -4.98 31.66 16.52
C TRP A 310 -5.94 32.04 17.65
N SER A 311 -6.05 31.21 18.69
CA SER A 311 -6.93 31.44 19.84
C SER A 311 -6.15 31.80 21.10
N ASN A 312 -6.79 32.54 22.01
CA ASN A 312 -6.26 32.83 23.35
C ASN A 312 -6.50 31.69 24.34
N ASN A 313 -6.96 30.53 23.86
CA ASN A 313 -7.16 29.36 24.70
C ASN A 313 -5.82 28.88 25.23
N LYS A 314 -5.82 28.43 26.49
CA LYS A 314 -4.62 28.05 27.22
C LYS A 314 -4.55 26.56 27.53
N SER A 315 -5.37 25.74 26.86
CA SER A 315 -5.34 24.30 27.11
C SER A 315 -3.98 23.68 26.77
N VAL A 316 -3.60 22.69 27.58
CA VAL A 316 -2.33 21.96 27.48
C VAL A 316 -2.63 20.47 27.49
N ILE A 317 -2.02 19.76 26.56
CA ILE A 317 -2.09 18.30 26.51
C ILE A 317 -0.67 17.76 26.65
N PHE A 318 -0.48 16.83 27.58
CA PHE A 318 0.77 16.09 27.74
C PHE A 318 0.59 14.67 27.23
N HIS A 319 1.55 14.18 26.47
CA HIS A 319 1.57 12.80 25.98
C HIS A 319 2.71 12.07 26.67
N ALA A 320 2.44 10.92 27.28
CA ALA A 320 3.46 10.10 27.93
C ALA A 320 3.26 8.60 27.63
N LYS A 321 4.33 7.81 27.76
CA LYS A 321 4.25 6.35 27.63
C LYS A 321 3.71 5.74 28.94
N LYS A 322 2.80 4.78 28.83
CA LYS A 322 2.10 4.21 29.99
C LYS A 322 3.03 3.52 30.99
N ASP A 323 4.06 2.81 30.54
CA ASP A 323 5.03 2.13 31.41
C ASP A 323 6.02 3.08 32.13
N GLN A 324 5.83 4.39 32.00
CA GLN A 324 6.64 5.42 32.65
C GLN A 324 5.91 6.10 33.83
N GLU A 325 5.06 5.37 34.55
CA GLU A 325 4.29 5.86 35.71
C GLU A 325 5.19 6.56 36.75
N ASP A 326 6.38 6.02 37.06
CA ASP A 326 7.33 6.66 37.99
C ASP A 326 7.79 8.06 37.52
N ILE A 327 7.97 8.23 36.21
CA ILE A 327 8.33 9.53 35.62
C ILE A 327 7.13 10.47 35.69
N LEU A 328 5.93 9.93 35.49
CA LEU A 328 4.70 10.67 35.57
C LEU A 328 4.40 11.18 36.99
N GLU A 329 4.55 10.34 38.01
CA GLU A 329 4.39 10.75 39.41
C GLU A 329 5.37 11.87 39.78
N ARG A 330 6.63 11.74 39.33
CA ARG A 330 7.63 12.80 39.52
C ARG A 330 7.24 14.09 38.79
N PHE A 331 6.72 13.97 37.58
CA PHE A 331 6.20 15.10 36.80
C PHE A 331 5.04 15.78 37.54
N ILE A 332 3.98 15.05 37.87
CA ILE A 332 2.79 15.56 38.58
C ILE A 332 3.19 16.23 39.91
N LYS A 333 4.01 15.55 40.73
CA LYS A 333 4.46 16.07 42.03
C LYS A 333 5.26 17.37 41.88
N LYS A 334 6.18 17.42 40.92
CA LYS A 334 7.07 18.58 40.73
C LYS A 334 6.35 19.75 40.06
N MET A 335 5.43 19.45 39.14
CA MET A 335 4.51 20.40 38.52
C MET A 335 3.41 20.89 39.46
N LYS A 336 3.40 20.38 40.71
CA LYS A 336 2.37 20.64 41.72
C LYS A 336 0.98 20.44 41.12
N LEU A 337 0.80 19.39 40.32
CA LEU A 337 -0.48 19.01 39.74
C LEU A 337 -1.16 17.98 40.64
N ARG A 338 -2.48 17.93 40.58
CA ARG A 338 -3.30 16.85 41.14
C ARG A 338 -4.19 16.31 40.05
N ILE A 339 -4.64 15.07 40.20
CA ILE A 339 -5.71 14.52 39.38
C ILE A 339 -6.96 15.35 39.62
N SER A 340 -7.60 15.76 38.54
CA SER A 340 -8.87 16.48 38.55
C SER A 340 -9.96 15.58 37.99
N ASP A 341 -11.16 15.72 38.52
CA ASP A 341 -12.37 15.13 37.93
C ASP A 341 -13.01 16.06 36.88
N SER A 342 -12.51 17.30 36.78
CA SER A 342 -13.02 18.32 35.84
C SER A 342 -12.13 18.44 34.61
N SER A 343 -12.76 18.41 33.43
CA SER A 343 -12.11 18.70 32.16
C SER A 343 -11.91 20.20 31.90
N GLU A 344 -12.50 21.06 32.74
CA GLU A 344 -12.48 22.52 32.57
C GLU A 344 -11.14 23.16 32.98
N ASP A 345 -10.31 22.44 33.75
CA ASP A 345 -9.01 22.93 34.21
C ASP A 345 -7.96 23.07 33.09
N GLY A 346 -8.30 22.59 31.88
CA GLY A 346 -7.52 22.84 30.66
C GLY A 346 -6.19 22.08 30.58
N ILE A 347 -5.83 21.26 31.58
CA ILE A 347 -4.63 20.42 31.55
C ILE A 347 -5.03 18.95 31.45
N LYS A 348 -4.54 18.29 30.41
CA LYS A 348 -4.84 16.89 30.12
C LYS A 348 -3.56 16.10 29.95
N LEU A 349 -3.55 14.87 30.42
CA LEU A 349 -2.50 13.90 30.20
C LEU A 349 -3.07 12.70 29.43
N ILE A 350 -2.38 12.29 28.37
CA ILE A 350 -2.72 11.15 27.52
C ILE A 350 -1.61 10.11 27.66
N LEU A 351 -1.99 8.92 28.14
CA LEU A 351 -1.09 7.79 28.30
C LEU A 351 -1.18 6.84 27.10
N HIS A 352 -0.05 6.62 26.45
CA HIS A 352 0.08 5.77 25.26
C HIS A 352 0.63 4.40 25.67
N LYS A 353 -0.09 3.33 25.32
CA LYS A 353 0.32 1.95 25.64
C LYS A 353 1.58 1.48 24.89
N ASN A 354 1.83 2.03 23.71
CA ASN A 354 2.94 1.65 22.84
C ASN A 354 3.78 2.89 22.47
N GLU A 355 5.06 2.71 22.14
CA GLU A 355 5.97 3.78 21.69
C GLU A 355 5.56 4.31 20.32
N PHE A 356 4.78 5.39 20.27
CA PHE A 356 4.17 5.77 19.00
C PHE A 356 3.88 7.26 18.82
N PRO A 357 3.62 7.69 17.57
CA PRO A 357 4.44 8.62 16.78
C PRO A 357 4.75 9.93 17.48
N VAL A 358 3.85 10.44 18.32
CA VAL A 358 4.04 11.66 19.10
C VAL A 358 5.40 11.65 19.82
N VAL A 359 5.78 10.49 20.39
CA VAL A 359 7.07 10.28 21.09
C VAL A 359 8.30 10.37 20.18
N GLN A 360 8.18 9.90 18.95
CA GLN A 360 9.30 9.94 18.00
C GLN A 360 9.47 11.30 17.36
N VAL A 361 8.42 12.13 17.34
CA VAL A 361 8.40 13.39 16.59
C VAL A 361 8.56 14.63 17.48
N ALA A 362 8.67 14.47 18.79
CA ALA A 362 8.85 15.61 19.66
C ALA A 362 10.15 16.36 19.32
N ARG A 363 10.02 17.67 19.15
CA ARG A 363 11.15 18.57 18.93
C ARG A 363 11.42 19.38 20.17
N GLU A 364 12.69 19.56 20.49
CA GLU A 364 13.13 20.54 21.48
C GLU A 364 13.06 21.96 20.89
N ARG A 365 12.16 22.80 21.42
CA ARG A 365 12.14 24.24 21.12
C ARG A 365 12.06 25.00 22.42
N ARG A 366 13.01 25.93 22.64
CA ARG A 366 13.16 26.60 23.93
C ARG A 366 13.11 25.56 25.06
N GLU A 367 13.90 24.50 24.94
CA GLU A 367 14.02 23.48 26.01
C GLU A 367 12.72 22.65 26.28
N LEU A 368 11.70 22.73 25.41
CA LEU A 368 10.46 21.95 25.50
C LEU A 368 10.35 20.92 24.39
N ASN A 369 9.94 19.69 24.73
CA ASN A 369 9.54 18.65 23.78
C ASN A 369 8.11 18.92 23.29
N ILE A 370 7.98 19.48 22.08
CA ILE A 370 6.69 19.85 21.48
C ILE A 370 6.32 18.88 20.37
N ALA A 371 5.04 18.51 20.30
CA ALA A 371 4.50 17.65 19.25
C ALA A 371 4.55 18.30 17.86
N ASP A 372 4.53 17.46 16.82
CA ASP A 372 4.55 17.90 15.42
C ASP A 372 3.24 18.56 14.96
N PRO A 373 3.24 19.33 13.85
CA PRO A 373 2.06 20.04 13.38
C PRO A 373 0.83 19.17 13.11
N ILE A 374 0.99 17.92 12.66
CA ILE A 374 -0.15 17.01 12.46
C ILE A 374 -0.73 16.63 13.82
N GLN A 375 0.13 16.32 14.79
CA GLN A 375 -0.34 16.01 16.15
C GLN A 375 -1.04 17.20 16.80
N LEU A 376 -0.47 18.41 16.69
CA LEU A 376 -1.09 19.62 17.21
C LEU A 376 -2.46 19.86 16.61
N LEU A 377 -2.60 19.69 15.29
CA LEU A 377 -3.88 19.78 14.59
C LEU A 377 -4.89 18.78 15.19
N LEU A 378 -4.53 17.50 15.28
CA LEU A 378 -5.41 16.46 15.81
C LEU A 378 -5.83 16.70 17.27
N ASP A 379 -4.94 17.27 18.08
CA ASP A 379 -5.16 17.53 19.51
C ASP A 379 -6.02 18.76 19.78
N VAL A 380 -5.85 19.83 19.01
CA VAL A 380 -6.64 21.07 19.19
C VAL A 380 -8.01 20.98 18.54
N GLN A 381 -8.19 20.18 17.49
CA GLN A 381 -9.44 20.15 16.71
C GLN A 381 -10.71 19.91 17.55
N TYR A 382 -10.61 19.05 18.56
CA TYR A 382 -11.71 18.74 19.50
C TYR A 382 -11.60 19.43 20.85
N SER A 383 -10.58 20.26 21.04
CA SER A 383 -10.50 21.05 22.26
C SER A 383 -11.60 22.12 22.26
N GLY A 384 -12.27 22.29 23.41
CA GLY A 384 -13.23 23.37 23.59
C GLY A 384 -12.58 24.73 23.34
N GLY A 385 -13.37 25.78 23.09
CA GLY A 385 -12.85 27.15 22.94
C GLY A 385 -12.05 27.37 21.64
N ARG A 386 -12.73 27.28 20.49
CA ARG A 386 -12.19 27.55 19.13
C ARG A 386 -11.10 26.58 18.65
N GLY A 387 -11.06 25.37 19.18
CA GLY A 387 -10.13 24.33 18.76
C GLY A 387 -10.18 24.01 17.26
N ARG A 388 -11.36 24.02 16.65
CA ARG A 388 -11.53 23.83 15.20
C ARG A 388 -10.86 24.94 14.37
N GLU A 389 -11.08 26.20 14.74
CA GLU A 389 -10.43 27.35 14.08
C GLU A 389 -8.90 27.27 14.22
N GLN A 390 -8.42 26.82 15.39
CA GLN A 390 -7.01 26.62 15.63
C GLN A 390 -6.43 25.48 14.76
N ALA A 391 -7.16 24.38 14.56
CA ALA A 391 -6.76 23.28 13.69
C ALA A 391 -6.72 23.69 12.22
N ASP A 392 -7.77 24.40 11.75
CA ASP A 392 -7.85 24.95 10.40
C ASP A 392 -6.68 25.92 10.15
N TYR A 393 -6.36 26.79 11.13
CA TYR A 393 -5.22 27.69 11.04
C TYR A 393 -3.88 26.95 10.87
N ILE A 394 -3.65 25.86 11.62
CA ILE A 394 -2.44 25.02 11.48
C ILE A 394 -2.39 24.41 10.07
N TYR A 395 -3.51 23.88 9.59
CA TYR A 395 -3.60 23.29 8.26
C TYR A 395 -3.25 24.31 7.17
N GLU A 396 -3.95 25.44 7.13
CA GLU A 396 -3.79 26.47 6.10
C GLU A 396 -2.41 27.15 6.14
N ARG A 397 -1.88 27.41 7.35
CA ARG A 397 -0.62 28.15 7.50
C ARG A 397 0.61 27.30 7.32
N VAL A 398 0.54 26.01 7.67
CA VAL A 398 1.70 25.11 7.68
C VAL A 398 1.53 24.00 6.66
N LEU A 399 0.55 23.12 6.88
CA LEU A 399 0.46 21.84 6.18
C LEU A 399 0.11 22.02 4.70
N GLU A 400 -0.93 22.78 4.39
CA GLU A 400 -1.37 23.02 3.02
C GLU A 400 -0.26 23.68 2.18
N LYS A 401 0.42 24.70 2.74
CA LYS A 401 1.55 25.35 2.06
C LYS A 401 2.70 24.39 1.83
N HIS A 402 2.97 23.50 2.78
CA HIS A 402 3.98 22.47 2.62
C HIS A 402 3.60 21.47 1.52
N PHE A 403 2.37 20.96 1.53
CA PHE A 403 1.88 20.00 0.53
C PHE A 403 1.87 20.59 -0.88
N ARG A 404 1.47 21.85 -1.04
CA ARG A 404 1.55 22.56 -2.32
C ARG A 404 2.99 22.68 -2.83
N ARG A 405 3.97 22.94 -1.95
CA ARG A 405 5.41 22.96 -2.33
C ARG A 405 5.90 21.57 -2.75
N MET A 406 5.34 20.51 -2.17
CA MET A 406 5.62 19.12 -2.56
C MET A 406 4.95 18.73 -3.89
N GLY A 407 4.10 19.60 -4.46
CA GLY A 407 3.39 19.34 -5.71
C GLY A 407 2.12 18.50 -5.54
N TRP A 408 1.69 18.25 -4.29
CA TRP A 408 0.53 17.43 -4.02
C TRP A 408 -0.77 18.18 -4.34
N LYS A 409 -1.72 17.46 -4.92
CA LYS A 409 -3.00 18.02 -5.36
C LYS A 409 -4.03 17.83 -4.23
N ASN A 410 -4.73 18.92 -3.90
CA ASN A 410 -5.89 18.87 -3.01
C ASN A 410 -7.00 18.04 -3.64
#